data_AF-A0A1J5RAJ6-F1
#
_entry.id   AF-A0A1J5RAJ6-F1
#
_cell.length_a   1.000
_cell.length_b   1.000
_cell.length_c   1.000
_cell.angle_alpha   90.00
_cell.angle_beta   90.00
_cell.angle_gamma   90.00
#
_symmetry.space_group_name_H-M   'P 1'
#
loop_
_entity.id
_entity.type
_entity.pdbx_description
1 polymer ?
#
loop_
_entity_poly.entity_id
_entity_poly.type
_entity_poly.pdbx_seq_one_letter_code
_entity_poly.pdbx_strand_id
1 'polypeptide(L)'
;MDACLVYVTAAHRDEARAIAQALVEQRLAACVNLLEGITSVYRWDGALHEDSEALLLIKTRSENTSRLIATIKEMHSYTNRPMN
;
A
#
# COMPACT_ATOMS: atom_id res chain seq x y z
N MET A 1 -6.82 8.50 -21.14
CA MET A 1 -7.34 7.37 -20.32
C MET A 1 -6.14 6.90 -19.55
N ASP A 2 -5.92 7.52 -18.41
CA ASP A 2 -4.57 7.59 -17.85
C ASP A 2 -4.45 6.54 -16.76
N ALA A 3 -3.50 5.63 -16.95
CA ALA A 3 -3.15 4.63 -15.98
C ALA A 3 -2.11 5.19 -15.02
N CYS A 4 -2.16 4.78 -13.76
CA CYS A 4 -1.13 5.06 -12.78
C CYS A 4 -0.77 3.80 -11.99
N LEU A 5 0.45 3.81 -11.47
CA LEU A 5 0.95 2.80 -10.55
C LEU A 5 1.00 3.41 -9.15
N VAL A 6 0.33 2.77 -8.19
CA VAL A 6 0.36 3.17 -6.79
C VAL A 6 1.24 2.18 -6.02
N TYR A 7 2.22 2.72 -5.29
CA TYR A 7 3.18 1.99 -4.47
C TYR A 7 2.76 2.09 -3.01
N VAL A 8 2.53 0.95 -2.36
CA VAL A 8 2.08 0.89 -0.95
C VAL A 8 2.82 -0.24 -0.26
N THR A 9 3.32 0.01 0.95
CA THR A 9 3.86 -1.05 1.81
C THR A 9 2.95 -1.29 3.00
N ALA A 10 2.82 -2.55 3.41
CA ALA A 10 2.00 -3.01 4.52
C ALA A 10 2.83 -3.81 5.52
N ALA A 11 2.40 -3.86 6.78
CA ALA A 11 3.19 -4.42 7.89
C ALA A 11 3.40 -5.93 7.74
N HIS A 12 2.43 -6.63 7.16
CA HIS A 12 2.54 -8.06 6.93
C HIS A 12 1.73 -8.51 5.71
N ARG A 13 2.03 -9.74 5.29
CA ARG A 13 1.44 -10.41 4.12
C ARG A 13 -0.08 -10.42 4.13
N ASP A 14 -0.69 -10.75 5.25
CA ASP A 14 -2.15 -10.92 5.32
C ASP A 14 -2.91 -9.60 5.17
N GLU A 15 -2.37 -8.50 5.72
CA GLU A 15 -2.90 -7.15 5.50
C GLU A 15 -2.76 -6.75 4.04
N ALA A 16 -1.58 -6.94 3.44
CA ALA A 16 -1.35 -6.64 2.03
C ALA A 16 -2.32 -7.41 1.12
N ARG A 17 -2.59 -8.69 1.43
CA ARG A 17 -3.53 -9.52 0.68
C ARG A 17 -4.97 -9.01 0.82
N ALA A 18 -5.40 -8.68 2.05
CA ALA A 18 -6.74 -8.16 2.30
C ALA A 18 -6.97 -6.84 1.53
N ILE A 19 -6.01 -5.92 1.56
CA ILE A 19 -6.05 -4.67 0.79
C ILE A 19 -6.14 -4.97 -0.72
N ALA A 20 -5.26 -5.83 -1.24
CA ALA A 20 -5.25 -6.17 -2.66
C ALA A 20 -6.59 -6.76 -3.14
N GLN A 21 -7.18 -7.68 -2.37
CA GLN A 21 -8.49 -8.27 -2.66
C GLN A 21 -9.59 -7.21 -2.68
N ALA A 22 -9.68 -6.39 -1.63
CA ALA A 22 -10.70 -5.35 -1.53
C ALA A 22 -10.62 -4.35 -2.70
N LEU A 23 -9.42 -3.93 -3.11
CA LEU A 23 -9.23 -2.99 -4.21
C LEU A 23 -9.68 -3.57 -5.56
N VAL A 24 -9.41 -4.85 -5.82
CA VAL A 24 -9.81 -5.53 -7.06
C VAL A 24 -11.32 -5.81 -7.06
N GLU A 25 -11.87 -6.32 -5.96
CA GLU A 25 -13.31 -6.61 -5.82
C GLU A 25 -14.17 -5.35 -5.99
N GLN A 26 -13.73 -4.22 -5.43
CA GLN A 26 -14.41 -2.92 -5.58
C GLN A 26 -14.15 -2.23 -6.92
N ARG A 27 -13.38 -2.86 -7.81
CA ARG A 27 -12.98 -2.32 -9.12
C ARG A 27 -12.20 -1.00 -9.03
N LEU A 28 -11.49 -0.80 -7.92
CA LEU A 28 -10.60 0.33 -7.70
C LEU A 28 -9.20 0.09 -8.27
N ALA A 29 -8.82 -1.17 -8.47
CA ALA A 29 -7.59 -1.56 -9.18
C ALA A 29 -7.91 -2.62 -10.24
N ALA A 30 -7.17 -2.61 -11.35
CA ALA A 30 -7.23 -3.67 -12.34
C ALA A 30 -6.48 -4.92 -11.86
N CYS A 31 -5.32 -4.73 -11.23
CA CYS A 31 -4.55 -5.78 -10.59
C CYS A 31 -3.60 -5.21 -9.54
N VAL A 32 -3.10 -6.09 -8.66
CA VAL A 32 -2.10 -5.78 -7.64
C VAL A 32 -1.06 -6.89 -7.65
N ASN A 33 0.23 -6.54 -7.69
CA ASN A 33 1.30 -7.51 -7.43
C ASN A 33 1.73 -7.38 -5.97
N LEU A 34 1.90 -8.51 -5.30
CA LEU A 34 2.41 -8.60 -3.94
C LEU A 34 3.86 -9.09 -3.97
N LEU A 35 4.75 -8.36 -3.32
CA LEU A 35 6.14 -8.78 -3.08
C LEU A 35 6.32 -8.84 -1.56
N GLU A 36 6.65 -10.02 -1.05
CA GLU A 36 6.80 -10.29 0.37
C GLU A 36 8.29 -10.27 0.77
N GLY A 37 8.57 -9.98 2.04
CA GLY A 37 9.92 -10.03 2.58
C GLY A 37 10.82 -8.89 2.09
N ILE A 38 10.24 -7.72 1.82
CA ILE A 38 11.04 -6.53 1.57
C ILE A 38 11.50 -5.95 2.91
N THR A 39 12.68 -5.33 2.93
CA THR A 39 13.17 -4.56 4.07
C THR A 39 12.98 -3.08 3.79
N SER A 40 12.21 -2.41 4.64
CA SER A 40 12.04 -0.97 4.62
C SER A 40 12.97 -0.33 5.64
N VAL A 41 13.86 0.53 5.13
CA VAL A 41 14.83 1.29 5.94
C VAL A 41 14.40 2.75 5.99
N TYR A 42 14.17 3.28 7.19
CA TYR A 42 13.67 4.64 7.37
C TYR A 42 14.17 5.26 8.70
N ARG A 43 14.04 6.58 8.84
CA ARG A 43 14.36 7.28 10.09
C ARG A 43 13.08 7.66 10.82
N TRP A 44 13.00 7.30 12.10
CA TRP A 44 11.90 7.66 12.97
C TRP A 44 12.43 7.94 14.38
N ASP A 45 11.87 8.96 15.05
CA ASP A 45 12.34 9.45 16.36
C ASP A 45 13.87 9.61 16.47
N GLY A 46 14.49 10.13 15.41
CA GLY A 46 15.94 10.34 15.34
C GLY A 46 16.79 9.07 15.11
N ALA A 47 16.21 7.87 15.18
CA ALA A 47 16.89 6.60 14.99
C ALA A 47 16.67 6.00 13.60
N LEU A 48 17.61 5.15 13.15
CA LEU A 48 17.44 4.34 11.95
C LEU A 48 16.67 3.07 12.32
N HIS A 49 15.64 2.76 11.54
CA HIS A 49 14.80 1.58 11.69
C HIS A 49 14.82 0.75 10.42
N GLU A 50 14.71 -0.57 10.60
CA GLU A 50 14.53 -1.55 9.54
C GLU A 50 13.35 -2.43 9.91
N ASP A 51 12.33 -2.45 9.06
CA ASP A 51 11.15 -3.32 9.22
C ASP A 51 11.01 -4.25 8.02
N SER A 52 10.59 -5.49 8.27
CA SER A 52 10.10 -6.36 7.20
C SER A 52 8.69 -5.94 6.82
N GLU A 53 8.45 -5.74 5.52
CA GLU A 53 7.16 -5.31 4.98
C GLU A 53 6.73 -6.18 3.78
N ALA A 54 5.48 -6.01 3.36
CA ALA A 54 4.98 -6.49 2.09
C ALA A 54 4.69 -5.29 1.16
N LEU A 55 5.15 -5.37 -0.08
CA LEU A 55 4.93 -4.34 -1.10
C LEU A 55 3.75 -4.69 -2.01
N LEU A 56 2.87 -3.71 -2.22
CA LEU A 56 1.80 -3.72 -3.19
C LEU A 56 2.14 -2.78 -4.35
N LEU A 57 2.14 -3.33 -5.56
CA LEU A 57 2.23 -2.57 -6.82
C LEU A 57 0.88 -2.60 -7.53
N ILE A 58 0.09 -1.54 -7.33
CA ILE A 58 -1.32 -1.45 -7.69
C ILE A 58 -1.48 -0.72 -9.02
N LYS A 59 -2.10 -1.36 -10.01
CA LYS A 59 -2.34 -0.76 -11.33
C LYS A 59 -3.78 -0.29 -11.40
N THR A 60 -3.98 1.01 -11.56
CA THR A 60 -5.31 1.61 -11.61
C THR A 60 -5.37 2.74 -12.64
N ARG A 61 -6.54 3.35 -12.77
CA ARG A 61 -6.74 4.59 -13.51
C ARG A 61 -6.60 5.77 -12.57
N SER A 62 -6.06 6.87 -13.06
CA SER A 62 -5.88 8.10 -12.28
C SER A 62 -7.18 8.57 -11.60
N GLU A 63 -8.33 8.42 -12.27
CA GLU A 63 -9.67 8.76 -11.74
C GLU A 63 -10.07 7.98 -10.46
N ASN A 64 -9.51 6.78 -10.26
CA ASN A 64 -9.83 5.94 -9.09
C ASN A 64 -8.93 6.22 -7.89
N THR A 65 -7.84 6.98 -8.05
CA THR A 65 -6.79 7.14 -7.02
C THR A 65 -7.33 7.67 -5.69
N SER A 66 -8.19 8.68 -5.70
CA SER A 66 -8.74 9.24 -4.45
C SER A 66 -9.51 8.20 -3.64
N ARG A 67 -10.37 7.42 -4.30
CA ARG A 67 -11.19 6.39 -3.65
C ARG A 67 -10.34 5.18 -3.23
N LEU A 68 -9.36 4.81 -4.07
CA LEU A 68 -8.35 3.80 -3.74
C LEU A 68 -7.58 4.15 -2.47
N ILE A 69 -7.09 5.40 -2.35
CA ILE A 69 -6.36 5.87 -1.17
C ILE A 69 -7.26 5.84 0.08
N ALA A 70 -8.52 6.24 -0.04
CA ALA A 70 -9.47 6.18 1.08
C ALA A 70 -9.67 4.74 1.58
N THR A 71 -9.95 3.79 0.67
CA THR A 71 -10.11 2.37 1.00
C THR A 71 -8.84 1.79 1.63
N ILE A 72 -7.66 2.14 1.12
CA ILE A 72 -6.40 1.70 1.73
C ILE A 72 -6.31 2.24 3.15
N LYS A 73 -6.50 3.54 3.38
CA LYS A 73 -6.42 4.16 4.72
C LYS A 73 -7.37 3.56 5.75
N GLU A 74 -8.56 3.13 5.33
CA GLU A 74 -9.53 2.46 6.21
C GLU A 74 -9.07 1.06 6.65
N MET A 75 -8.29 0.38 5.81
CA MET A 75 -7.81 -0.98 6.06
C MET A 75 -6.40 -1.05 6.63
N HIS A 76 -5.59 -0.01 6.41
CA HIS A 76 -4.17 -0.01 6.71
C HIS A 76 -3.93 0.24 8.21
N SER A 77 -3.17 -0.65 8.84
CA SER A 77 -2.74 -0.60 10.23
C SER A 77 -1.85 0.61 10.52
N TYR A 78 -0.99 0.98 9.57
CA TYR A 78 -0.21 2.23 9.64
C TYR A 78 -1.13 3.45 9.58
N THR A 79 -1.48 3.94 10.76
CA THR A 79 -2.19 5.20 10.92
C THR A 79 -1.15 6.30 11.10
N ASN A 80 -0.87 7.06 10.03
CA ASN A 80 0.07 8.19 10.03
C ASN A 80 1.48 7.88 10.58
N ARG A 81 2.38 7.35 9.75
CA ARG A 81 3.80 7.69 9.92
C ARG A 81 4.01 9.08 9.35
N PRO A 82 4.21 10.14 10.16
CA PRO A 82 4.65 11.41 9.62
C PRO A 82 5.97 11.15 8.90
N MET A 83 5.99 11.44 7.59
CA MET A 83 7.24 11.71 6.90
C MET A 83 7.79 12.98 7.55
N ASN A 84 8.73 12.82 8.48
CA ASN A 84 9.50 13.94 9.00
C ASN A 84 10.24 14.63 7.85
#